data_AF-A0A7U7EVT5-F1
#
_entry.id   AF-A0A7U7EVT5-F1
#
_cell.length_a   1.000
_cell.length_b   1.000
_cell.length_c   1.000
_cell.angle_alpha   90.00
_cell.angle_beta   90.00
_cell.angle_gamma   90.00
#
_symmetry.space_group_name_H-M   'P 1'
#
loop_
_entity.id
_entity.type
_entity.pdbx_description
1 polymer ?
#
loop_
_entity_poly.entity_id
_entity_poly.type
_entity_poly.pdbx_seq_one_letter_code
_entity_poly.pdbx_strand_id
1 'polypeptide(L)'
;MSRSKKYFYLSSLMIILSFFFNTNNVFLSGLFNSFIKLILFCSVINSIVLILSIIFADRSIKSLKPDADWIRIASKSLPWIILIVILVHIFSIVHTFGFI
;
A
#
# COMPACT_ATOMS: atom_id res chain seq x y z
N MET A 1 0.81 16.02 -18.50
CA MET A 1 1.12 14.71 -17.85
C MET A 1 0.03 13.70 -18.20
N SER A 2 0.36 12.52 -18.73
CA SER A 2 -0.65 11.54 -19.16
C SER A 2 -1.46 11.02 -17.96
N ARG A 3 -2.76 10.72 -18.14
CA ARG A 3 -3.64 10.28 -17.05
C ARG A 3 -3.10 9.01 -16.35
N SER A 4 -2.50 8.09 -17.11
CA SER A 4 -1.84 6.89 -16.56
C SER A 4 -0.68 7.20 -15.61
N LYS A 5 0.18 8.19 -15.94
CA LYS A 5 1.27 8.63 -15.03
C LYS A 5 0.71 9.12 -13.70
N LYS A 6 -0.36 9.93 -13.71
CA LYS A 6 -0.97 10.43 -12.47
C LYS A 6 -1.46 9.29 -11.57
N TYR A 7 -2.16 8.30 -12.12
CA TYR A 7 -2.64 7.15 -11.34
C TYR A 7 -1.50 6.27 -10.83
N PHE A 8 -0.40 6.14 -11.58
CA PHE A 8 0.81 5.44 -11.14
C PHE A 8 1.41 6.10 -9.90
N TYR A 9 1.67 7.41 -9.93
CA TYR A 9 2.21 8.13 -8.77
C TYR A 9 1.27 8.07 -7.57
N LEU A 10 -0.04 8.16 -7.79
CA LEU A 10 -1.02 8.10 -6.72
C LEU A 10 -1.05 6.73 -6.06
N SER A 11 -1.01 5.64 -6.84
CA SER A 11 -0.93 4.27 -6.31
C SER A 11 0.38 4.03 -5.55
N SER A 12 1.51 4.47 -6.09
CA SER A 12 2.81 4.39 -5.40
C SER A 12 2.82 5.18 -4.09
N LEU A 13 2.20 6.35 -4.05
CA LEU A 13 2.09 7.16 -2.84
C LEU A 13 1.21 6.46 -1.80
N MET A 14 0.11 5.82 -2.21
CA MET A 14 -0.70 4.99 -1.31
C MET A 14 0.10 3.81 -0.73
N ILE A 15 0.96 3.17 -1.53
CA ILE A 15 1.83 2.08 -1.06
C ILE A 15 2.81 2.58 0.01
N ILE A 16 3.43 3.74 -0.22
CA ILE A 16 4.36 4.34 0.75
C ILE A 16 3.63 4.69 2.05
N LEU A 17 2.43 5.28 1.96
CA LEU A 17 1.57 5.55 3.13
C LEU A 17 1.20 4.26 3.87
N SER A 18 0.88 3.19 3.13
CA SER A 18 0.57 1.88 3.70
C SER A 18 1.73 1.34 4.55
N PHE A 19 2.98 1.50 4.13
CA PHE A 19 4.15 1.15 4.95
C PHE A 19 4.29 2.02 6.20
N PHE A 20 3.89 3.29 6.14
CA PHE A 20 3.94 4.19 7.30
C PHE A 20 2.95 3.76 8.40
N PHE A 21 1.79 3.25 8.01
CA PHE A 21 0.76 2.71 8.93
C PHE A 21 1.03 1.27 9.38
N ASN A 22 2.28 0.83 9.35
CA ASN A 22 2.66 -0.48 9.88
C ASN A 22 2.64 -0.48 11.42
N THR A 23 2.18 -1.59 12.03
CA THR A 23 2.07 -1.80 13.47
C THR A 23 3.40 -1.71 14.22
N ASN A 24 4.53 -1.94 13.53
CA ASN A 24 5.89 -1.78 14.07
C ASN A 24 6.40 -0.32 14.09
N ASN A 25 5.60 0.66 13.70
CA ASN A 25 6.03 2.05 13.71
C ASN A 25 5.96 2.67 15.12
N VAL A 26 7.14 3.00 15.67
CA VAL A 26 7.32 3.60 17.01
C VAL A 26 6.56 4.92 17.19
N PHE A 27 6.34 5.69 16.13
CA PHE A 27 5.57 6.95 16.22
C PHE A 27 4.08 6.70 16.48
N LEU A 28 3.51 5.65 15.89
CA LEU A 28 2.12 5.28 16.09
C LEU A 28 1.91 4.68 17.49
N SER A 29 2.88 3.92 18.01
CA SER A 29 2.80 3.37 19.37
C SER A 29 2.88 4.44 20.46
N GLY A 30 3.57 5.55 20.19
CA GLY A 30 3.56 6.71 21.09
C GLY A 30 2.21 7.46 21.14
N LEU A 31 1.45 7.45 20.03
CA LEU A 31 0.13 8.09 19.94
C LEU A 31 -0.99 7.24 20.55
N PHE A 32 -0.92 5.92 20.38
CA PHE A 32 -1.90 4.99 20.93
C PHE A 32 -1.33 4.29 22.16
N ASN A 33 -1.76 4.76 23.34
CA ASN A 33 -1.40 4.21 24.65
C ASN A 33 -1.79 2.72 24.87
N SER A 34 -2.46 2.09 23.90
CA SER A 34 -2.95 0.72 23.99
C SER A 34 -2.67 -0.04 22.69
N PHE A 35 -1.90 -1.12 22.80
CA PHE A 35 -1.48 -1.98 21.70
C PHE A 35 -2.65 -2.48 20.84
N ILE A 36 -3.75 -2.88 21.48
CA ILE A 36 -4.93 -3.41 20.78
C ILE A 36 -5.58 -2.34 19.89
N LYS A 37 -5.68 -1.09 20.38
CA LYS A 37 -6.26 0.02 19.62
C LYS A 37 -5.39 0.39 18.42
N LEU A 38 -4.07 0.35 18.59
CA LEU A 38 -3.12 0.60 17.52
C LEU A 38 -3.25 -0.41 16.39
N ILE A 39 -3.30 -1.71 16.72
CA ILE A 39 -3.41 -2.79 15.74
C ILE A 39 -4.73 -2.69 14.97
N LEU A 40 -5.84 -2.46 15.66
CA LEU A 40 -7.16 -2.29 15.04
C LEU A 40 -7.18 -1.08 14.10
N PHE A 41 -6.65 0.07 14.53
CA PHE A 41 -6.59 1.27 13.72
C PHE A 41 -5.70 1.11 12.50
N CYS A 42 -4.47 0.60 12.68
CA CYS A 42 -3.54 0.35 11.58
C CYS A 42 -4.12 -0.67 10.59
N SER A 43 -4.73 -1.76 11.05
CA SER A 43 -5.34 -2.77 10.17
C SER A 43 -6.46 -2.19 9.31
N VAL A 44 -7.37 -1.41 9.89
CA VAL A 44 -8.49 -0.80 9.15
C VAL A 44 -8.00 0.25 8.15
N ILE A 45 -7.15 1.19 8.58
CA ILE A 45 -6.62 2.25 7.72
C ILE A 45 -5.80 1.63 6.58
N ASN A 46 -4.92 0.69 6.89
CA ASN A 46 -4.06 0.06 5.91
C ASN A 46 -4.85 -0.75 4.87
N SER A 47 -5.92 -1.44 5.30
CA SER A 47 -6.84 -2.12 4.38
C SER A 47 -7.48 -1.14 3.39
N ILE A 48 -7.96 0.02 3.85
CA ILE A 48 -8.55 1.06 2.99
C ILE A 48 -7.51 1.60 2.00
N VAL A 49 -6.30 1.90 2.47
CA VAL A 49 -5.20 2.43 1.63
C VAL A 49 -4.79 1.42 0.57
N LEU A 50 -4.72 0.13 0.91
CA LEU A 50 -4.40 -0.94 -0.03
C LEU A 50 -5.49 -1.12 -1.09
N ILE A 51 -6.77 -1.09 -0.70
CA ILE A 51 -7.90 -1.14 -1.65
C ILE A 51 -7.82 0.03 -2.64
N LEU A 52 -7.57 1.25 -2.15
CA LEU A 52 -7.39 2.42 -3.01
C LEU A 52 -6.17 2.26 -3.94
N SER A 53 -5.07 1.73 -3.43
CA SER A 53 -3.87 1.45 -4.22
C SER A 53 -4.16 0.48 -5.37
N ILE A 54 -4.93 -0.58 -5.12
CA ILE A 54 -5.37 -1.57 -6.13
C ILE A 54 -6.23 -0.90 -7.20
N ILE A 55 -7.23 -0.09 -6.79
CA ILE A 55 -8.10 0.62 -7.73
C ILE A 55 -7.30 1.58 -8.61
N PHE A 56 -6.33 2.30 -8.04
CA PHE A 56 -5.48 3.20 -8.81
C PHE A 56 -4.49 2.45 -9.72
N ALA A 57 -3.98 1.30 -9.29
CA ALA A 57 -3.16 0.42 -10.13
C ALA A 57 -3.95 -0.07 -11.34
N ASP A 58 -5.18 -0.58 -11.13
CA ASP A 58 -6.07 -1.04 -12.21
C ASP A 58 -6.41 0.10 -13.18
N ARG A 59 -6.75 1.29 -12.66
CA ARG A 59 -6.98 2.49 -13.49
C ARG A 59 -5.72 2.95 -14.24
N SER A 60 -4.54 2.78 -13.66
CA SER A 60 -3.25 3.12 -14.30
C SER A 60 -2.99 2.24 -15.53
N ILE A 61 -3.26 0.93 -15.42
CA ILE A 61 -3.15 -0.04 -16.52
C ILE A 61 -4.19 0.25 -17.61
N LYS A 62 -5.45 0.51 -17.24
CA LYS A 62 -6.53 0.80 -18.20
C LYS A 62 -6.35 2.13 -18.95
N SER A 63 -5.72 3.12 -18.31
CA SER A 63 -5.48 4.45 -18.92
C SER A 63 -4.19 4.53 -19.74
N LEU A 64 -3.51 3.39 -19.95
CA LEU A 64 -2.21 3.33 -20.57
C LEU A 64 -2.31 3.62 -22.07
N LYS A 65 -1.58 4.63 -22.55
CA LYS A 65 -1.47 4.95 -23.98
C LYS A 65 -0.42 4.05 -24.65
N PRO A 66 -0.58 3.71 -25.94
CA PRO A 66 0.34 2.82 -26.67
C PRO A 66 1.81 3.31 -26.68
N ASP A 67 2.07 4.61 -26.67
CA ASP A 67 3.42 5.21 -26.70
C ASP A 67 4.09 5.41 -25.31
N ALA A 68 3.61 4.74 -24.26
CA ALA A 68 4.13 4.91 -22.90
C ALA A 68 5.17 3.82 -22.54
N ASP A 69 6.40 3.93 -23.04
CA ASP A 69 7.44 2.89 -22.92
C ASP A 69 7.69 2.38 -21.49
N TRP A 70 8.22 3.21 -20.60
CA TRP A 70 8.65 2.75 -19.26
C TRP A 70 7.49 2.59 -18.26
N ILE A 71 6.47 3.44 -18.35
CA ILE A 71 5.29 3.39 -17.46
C ILE A 71 4.44 2.16 -17.74
N ARG A 72 4.44 1.62 -18.96
CA ARG A 72 3.76 0.36 -19.25
C ARG A 72 4.27 -0.79 -18.41
N ILE A 73 5.59 -0.91 -18.31
CA ILE A 73 6.25 -1.96 -17.51
C ILE A 73 5.96 -1.71 -16.03
N ALA A 74 6.14 -0.47 -15.57
CA ALA A 74 5.92 -0.10 -14.17
C ALA A 74 4.45 -0.26 -13.71
N SER A 75 3.48 0.12 -14.54
CA SER A 75 2.06 -0.07 -14.28
C SER A 75 1.65 -1.54 -14.28
N LYS A 76 2.29 -2.38 -15.10
CA LYS A 76 2.08 -3.84 -15.06
C LYS A 76 2.74 -4.51 -13.85
N SER A 77 3.81 -3.94 -13.30
CA SER A 77 4.48 -4.47 -12.10
C SER A 77 3.83 -4.02 -10.80
N LEU A 78 3.05 -2.94 -10.81
CA LEU A 78 2.32 -2.39 -9.65
C LEU A 78 1.48 -3.43 -8.89
N PRO A 79 0.68 -4.30 -9.53
CA PRO A 79 -0.05 -5.36 -8.84
C PRO A 79 0.87 -6.33 -8.07
N TRP A 80 2.03 -6.66 -8.64
CA TRP A 80 3.02 -7.49 -7.97
C TRP A 80 3.64 -6.80 -6.76
N ILE A 81 3.91 -5.50 -6.86
CA ILE A 81 4.38 -4.69 -5.72
C ILE A 81 3.33 -4.68 -4.61
N ILE A 82 2.05 -4.46 -4.95
CA ILE A 82 0.95 -4.48 -3.96
C ILE A 82 0.86 -5.85 -3.28
N LEU A 83 1.03 -6.95 -4.02
CA LEU A 83 1.03 -8.30 -3.46
C LEU A 83 2.16 -8.49 -2.45
N ILE A 84 3.38 -8.01 -2.74
CA ILE A 84 4.50 -8.03 -1.79
C ILE A 84 4.16 -7.22 -0.54
N VAL A 85 3.55 -6.04 -0.70
CA VAL A 85 3.16 -5.17 0.43
C VAL A 85 2.15 -5.88 1.33
N ILE A 86 1.16 -6.57 0.75
CA ILE A 86 0.19 -7.37 1.51
C ILE A 86 0.89 -8.47 2.31
N LEU A 87 1.84 -9.19 1.71
CA LEU A 87 2.61 -10.22 2.41
C LEU A 87 3.41 -9.65 3.59
N VAL A 88 4.05 -8.48 3.41
CA VAL A 88 4.77 -7.80 4.48
C VAL A 88 3.83 -7.41 5.63
N HIS A 89 2.63 -6.92 5.33
CA HIS A 89 1.64 -6.58 6.37
C HIS A 89 1.15 -7.81 7.11
N ILE A 90 0.89 -8.93 6.41
CA ILE A 90 0.53 -10.19 7.05
C ILE A 90 1.66 -10.64 7.99
N PHE A 91 2.92 -10.60 7.53
CA PHE A 91 4.07 -10.96 8.36
C PHE A 91 4.20 -10.06 9.60
N SER A 92 4.03 -8.75 9.42
CA SER A 92 4.07 -7.79 10.52
C SER A 92 2.97 -8.03 11.54
N ILE A 93 1.76 -8.36 11.09
CA ILE A 93 0.64 -8.72 11.96
C ILE A 93 0.97 -9.99 12.75
N VAL A 94 1.45 -11.04 12.09
CA VAL A 94 1.82 -12.32 12.75
C VAL A 94 2.89 -12.09 13.83
N HIS A 95 3.93 -11.31 13.53
CA HIS A 95 4.96 -10.92 14.50
C HIS A 95 4.39 -10.06 15.64
N THR A 96 3.51 -9.10 15.34
CA THR A 96 2.88 -8.23 16.36
C THR A 96 1.99 -9.03 17.31
N PHE A 97 1.32 -10.09 16.83
CA PHE A 97 0.53 -10.99 17.66
C PHE A 97 1.38 -11.99 18.47
N GLY A 98 2.71 -11.98 18.30
CA GLY A 98 3.63 -12.86 19.03
C GLY A 98 3.59 -14.32 18.59
N PHE A 99 3.10 -14.60 17.37
CA PHE A 99 3.15 -15.94 16.78
C PHE A 99 4.56 -16.30 16.29
N ILE A 100 5.41 -15.30 16.02
CA ILE A 100 6.83 -15.36 15.64
C ILE A 100 7.54 -14.25 16.39
#